data_AF-A0A7S0NNE9-F1
#
_entry.id   AF-A0A7S0NNE9-F1
#
_cell.length_a   1.000
_cell.length_b   1.000
_cell.length_c   1.000
_cell.angle_alpha   90.00
_cell.angle_beta   90.00
_cell.angle_gamma   90.00
#
_symmetry.space_group_name_H-M   'P 1'
#
loop_
_entity.id
_entity.type
_entity.pdbx_description
1 polymer ?
#
loop_
_entity_poly.entity_id
_entity_poly.type
_entity_poly.pdbx_seq_one_letter_code
_entity_poly.pdbx_strand_id
1 'polypeptide(L)'
;PNFGRADCLLCSSGKSSEAGALNCHTCDDGFFQDPQDPQLSCRICPSYATCAKGSNQSTLNVSRGFWRASGLTLSTYECQKIGGHTPCVGGVDASSAGYCFRGHHGPLCELCHSDADGQEKYFSQLDARCHTCASVWPVVQWLPVVV
;
A
#
# COMPACT_ATOMS: atom_id res chain seq x y z
N PRO A 1 28.45 -25.00 36.60
CA PRO A 1 28.05 -23.69 36.03
C PRO A 1 27.28 -23.90 34.72
N ASN A 2 25.94 -23.86 34.79
CA ASN A 2 25.07 -23.95 33.61
C ASN A 2 24.93 -22.55 32.99
N PHE A 3 25.80 -22.21 32.05
CA PHE A 3 25.61 -21.02 31.21
C PHE A 3 24.89 -21.46 29.95
N GLY A 4 23.56 -21.45 29.97
CA GLY A 4 22.79 -21.93 28.83
C GLY A 4 21.29 -21.75 28.91
N ARG A 5 20.80 -20.82 29.72
CA ARG A 5 19.39 -20.45 29.67
C ARG A 5 19.19 -19.02 30.17
N ALA A 6 19.35 -18.07 29.27
CA ALA A 6 18.60 -16.83 29.35
C ALA A 6 17.63 -16.90 28.18
N ASP A 7 16.33 -16.97 28.47
CA ASP A 7 15.32 -16.76 27.44
C ASP A 7 15.57 -15.36 26.88
N CYS A 8 16.12 -15.27 25.68
CA CYS A 8 16.33 -13.98 25.02
C CYS A 8 14.96 -13.37 24.76
N LEU A 9 14.66 -12.28 25.45
CA LEU A 9 13.45 -11.51 25.18
C LEU A 9 13.56 -10.92 23.78
N LEU A 10 12.57 -11.20 22.93
CA LEU A 10 12.50 -10.60 21.60
C LEU A 10 12.36 -9.08 21.74
N CYS A 11 13.09 -8.36 20.88
CA CYS A 11 12.98 -6.92 20.80
C CYS A 11 11.58 -6.51 20.32
N SER A 12 11.08 -5.42 20.90
CA SER A 12 9.82 -4.79 20.50
C SER A 12 9.88 -4.32 19.04
N SER A 13 8.71 -4.14 18.42
CA SER A 13 8.59 -3.63 17.04
C SER A 13 9.42 -2.36 16.79
N GLY A 14 10.19 -2.33 15.71
CA GLY A 14 11.09 -1.24 15.34
C GLY A 14 12.44 -1.25 16.04
N LYS A 15 12.80 -2.35 16.71
CA LYS A 15 14.07 -2.49 17.44
C LYS A 15 14.79 -3.79 17.09
N SER A 16 16.13 -3.81 17.19
CA SER A 16 16.91 -5.03 17.05
C SER A 16 18.01 -5.13 18.11
N SER A 17 18.71 -6.26 18.15
CA SER A 17 19.82 -6.52 19.07
C SER A 17 20.83 -7.42 18.40
N GLU A 18 22.11 -7.24 18.75
CA GLU A 18 23.20 -8.11 18.30
C GLU A 18 23.45 -9.25 19.29
N ALA A 19 24.22 -10.25 18.87
CA ALA A 19 24.60 -11.36 19.74
C ALA A 19 25.37 -10.87 20.97
N GLY A 20 24.87 -11.21 22.17
CA GLY A 20 25.46 -10.78 23.44
C GLY A 20 25.02 -9.39 23.92
N ALA A 21 24.15 -8.71 23.18
CA ALA A 21 23.57 -7.44 23.64
C ALA A 21 22.62 -7.66 24.83
N LEU A 22 22.71 -6.77 25.81
CA LEU A 22 21.81 -6.76 26.98
C LEU A 22 20.55 -5.90 26.74
N ASN A 23 20.55 -5.08 25.68
CA ASN A 23 19.50 -4.13 25.36
C ASN A 23 19.19 -4.11 23.86
N CYS A 24 17.93 -3.85 23.51
CA CYS A 24 17.52 -3.59 22.14
C CYS A 24 17.75 -2.13 21.75
N HIS A 25 18.27 -1.89 20.55
CA HIS A 25 18.41 -0.56 19.97
C HIS A 25 17.32 -0.32 18.91
N THR A 26 16.91 0.93 18.75
CA THR A 26 15.92 1.31 17.75
C THR A 26 16.57 1.34 16.37
N CYS A 27 15.87 0.84 15.34
CA CYS A 27 16.35 0.94 13.97
C CYS A 27 16.51 2.41 13.57
N ASP A 28 17.66 2.78 13.01
CA ASP A 28 17.92 4.15 12.58
C ASP A 28 17.14 4.51 11.30
N ASP A 29 17.17 5.79 10.92
CA ASP A 29 16.56 6.27 9.67
C ASP A 29 17.12 5.52 8.47
N GLY A 30 16.25 5.16 7.53
CA GLY A 30 16.60 4.29 6.40
C GLY A 30 16.67 2.81 6.75
N PHE A 31 16.30 2.40 7.97
CA PHE A 31 16.16 1.00 8.36
C PHE A 31 14.79 0.72 8.97
N PHE A 32 14.37 -0.54 8.93
CA PHE A 32 13.16 -1.01 9.57
C PHE A 32 13.34 -2.42 10.14
N GLN A 33 12.56 -2.77 11.16
CA GLN A 33 12.53 -4.14 11.66
C GLN A 33 11.53 -4.97 10.85
N ASP A 34 12.01 -6.10 10.32
CA ASP A 34 11.19 -7.10 9.65
C ASP A 34 10.96 -8.30 10.58
N PRO A 35 9.71 -8.56 11.03
CA PRO A 35 9.43 -9.71 11.89
C PRO A 35 9.61 -11.06 11.18
N GLN A 36 9.72 -11.09 9.85
CA GLN A 36 9.99 -12.31 9.09
C GLN A 36 11.49 -12.58 8.92
N ASP A 37 12.37 -11.64 9.29
CA ASP A 37 13.80 -11.88 9.34
C ASP A 37 14.14 -12.82 10.51
N PRO A 38 14.74 -14.01 10.26
CA PRO A 38 15.14 -14.93 11.33
C PRO A 38 16.10 -14.30 12.34
N GLN A 39 16.85 -13.27 11.94
CA GLN A 39 17.79 -12.56 12.80
C GLN A 39 17.13 -11.42 13.58
N LEU A 40 15.88 -11.06 13.27
CA LEU A 40 15.15 -9.91 13.81
C LEU A 40 15.98 -8.61 13.78
N SER A 41 16.80 -8.48 12.74
CA SER A 41 17.74 -7.37 12.56
C SER A 41 17.06 -6.17 11.90
N CYS A 42 17.66 -4.98 12.04
CA CYS A 42 17.22 -3.82 11.29
C CYS A 42 17.67 -3.96 9.83
N ARG A 43 16.72 -4.08 8.92
CA ARG A 43 16.96 -4.21 7.48
C ARG A 43 16.95 -2.85 6.80
N ILE A 44 17.73 -2.72 5.73
CA ILE A 44 17.75 -1.52 4.89
C ILE A 44 16.35 -1.27 4.32
N CYS A 45 15.92 -0.02 4.35
CA CYS A 45 14.65 0.40 3.78
C CYS A 45 14.61 0.12 2.27
N PRO A 46 13.54 -0.51 1.75
CA PRO A 46 13.44 -0.75 0.32
C PRO A 46 13.28 0.57 -0.44
N SER A 47 13.76 0.61 -1.69
CA SER A 47 13.75 1.82 -2.53
C SER A 47 12.36 2.39 -2.84
N TYR A 48 11.32 1.56 -2.72
CA TYR A 48 9.91 1.95 -2.88
C TYR A 48 9.28 2.49 -1.60
N ALA A 49 10.03 2.68 -0.50
CA ALA A 49 9.52 3.19 0.76
C ALA A 49 10.50 4.15 1.44
N THR A 50 9.99 4.89 2.42
CA THR A 50 10.78 5.71 3.34
C THR A 50 10.60 5.17 4.76
N CYS A 51 11.71 5.01 5.47
CA CYS A 51 11.74 4.48 6.83
C CYS A 51 12.28 5.56 7.77
N ALA A 52 11.42 6.06 8.64
CA ALA A 52 11.85 6.89 9.76
C ALA A 52 12.45 6.01 10.87
N LYS A 53 13.21 6.61 11.78
CA LYS A 53 13.71 5.94 12.98
C LYS A 53 12.60 5.15 13.72
N GLY A 54 12.89 3.88 14.03
CA GLY A 54 11.96 2.96 14.69
C GLY A 54 10.89 2.39 13.77
N SER A 55 11.06 2.51 12.45
CA SER A 55 10.14 1.88 11.50
C SER A 55 10.12 0.36 11.64
N ASN A 56 8.96 -0.20 11.37
CA ASN A 56 8.74 -1.63 11.24
C ASN A 56 7.87 -1.87 10.01
N GLN A 57 7.59 -3.14 9.72
CA GLN A 57 6.78 -3.54 8.57
C GLN A 57 5.46 -2.76 8.43
N SER A 58 4.72 -2.52 9.52
CA SER A 58 3.42 -1.84 9.45
C SER A 58 3.53 -0.34 9.27
N THR A 59 4.60 0.27 9.77
CA THR A 59 4.83 1.72 9.67
C THR A 59 5.62 2.15 8.44
N LEU A 60 5.99 1.22 7.56
CA LEU A 60 6.65 1.53 6.29
C LEU A 60 5.82 2.53 5.48
N ASN A 61 6.42 3.67 5.16
CA ASN A 61 5.80 4.70 4.33
C ASN A 61 6.12 4.42 2.86
N VAL A 62 5.18 3.79 2.16
CA VAL A 62 5.33 3.39 0.76
C VAL A 62 5.25 4.62 -0.15
N SER A 63 6.15 4.71 -1.13
CA SER A 63 6.21 5.82 -2.08
C SER A 63 5.01 5.85 -3.02
N ARG A 64 4.70 7.04 -3.56
CA ARG A 64 3.65 7.22 -4.58
C ARG A 64 3.87 6.28 -5.78
N GLY A 65 2.78 5.70 -6.28
CA GLY A 65 2.82 4.74 -7.39
C GLY A 65 3.06 3.30 -6.95
N PHE A 66 3.15 3.03 -5.65
CA PHE A 66 3.23 1.66 -5.12
C PHE A 66 2.04 1.36 -4.23
N TRP A 67 1.70 0.08 -4.16
CA TRP A 67 0.59 -0.45 -3.39
C TRP A 67 1.00 -1.77 -2.71
N ARG A 68 0.49 -2.00 -1.51
CA ARG A 68 0.61 -3.28 -0.81
C ARG A 68 -0.74 -3.69 -0.24
N ALA A 69 -0.97 -4.99 -0.18
CA ALA A 69 -2.24 -5.56 0.26
C ALA A 69 -2.53 -5.30 1.75
N SER A 70 -1.49 -5.22 2.57
CA SER A 70 -1.61 -4.95 4.01
C SER A 70 -0.30 -4.41 4.59
N GLY A 71 -0.38 -3.88 5.82
CA GLY A 71 0.79 -3.38 6.55
C GLY A 71 1.65 -4.51 7.11
N LEU A 72 1.20 -5.75 6.95
CA LEU A 72 1.85 -6.95 7.45
C LEU A 72 2.58 -7.71 6.33
N THR A 73 2.66 -7.14 5.13
CA THR A 73 3.42 -7.70 4.01
C THR A 73 4.42 -6.68 3.45
N LEU A 74 5.58 -7.17 3.04
CA LEU A 74 6.56 -6.43 2.24
C LEU A 74 6.33 -6.59 0.74
N SER A 75 5.43 -7.50 0.33
CA SER A 75 5.03 -7.67 -1.07
C SER A 75 4.35 -6.39 -1.55
N THR A 76 5.10 -5.63 -2.33
CA THR A 76 4.71 -4.32 -2.85
C THR A 76 4.67 -4.41 -4.37
N TYR A 77 3.65 -3.81 -4.95
CA TYR A 77 3.39 -3.83 -6.37
C TYR A 77 3.37 -2.40 -6.91
N GLU A 78 3.92 -2.21 -8.11
CA GLU A 78 3.85 -0.93 -8.80
C GLU A 78 2.48 -0.76 -9.44
N CYS A 79 1.89 0.41 -9.27
CA CYS A 79 0.62 0.77 -9.87
C CYS A 79 0.85 1.42 -11.24
N GLN A 80 -0.17 1.34 -12.09
CA GLN A 80 -0.08 1.96 -13.40
C GLN A 80 0.20 3.47 -13.31
N LYS A 81 1.08 3.96 -14.18
CA LYS A 81 1.48 5.36 -14.24
C LYS A 81 1.44 5.89 -15.68
N ILE A 82 0.42 6.68 -16.00
CA ILE A 82 0.27 7.31 -17.33
C ILE A 82 0.27 8.83 -17.21
N GLY A 83 1.17 9.51 -17.92
CA GLY A 83 1.23 10.97 -17.95
C GLY A 83 1.33 11.62 -16.55
N GLY A 84 2.05 10.99 -15.62
CA GLY A 84 2.20 11.46 -14.23
C GLY A 84 1.05 11.12 -13.28
N HIS A 85 -0.04 10.54 -13.80
CA HIS A 85 -1.17 10.05 -13.02
C HIS A 85 -0.94 8.60 -12.63
N THR A 86 -1.27 8.28 -11.38
CA THR A 86 -1.29 6.92 -10.85
C THR A 86 -2.43 6.86 -9.84
N PRO A 87 -3.16 5.73 -9.76
CA PRO A 87 -4.24 5.60 -8.80
C PRO A 87 -3.72 5.40 -7.37
N CYS A 88 -2.42 5.13 -7.20
CA CYS A 88 -1.80 4.88 -5.89
C CYS A 88 -1.08 6.10 -5.34
N VAL A 89 -1.56 6.65 -4.22
CA VAL A 89 -0.92 7.75 -3.50
C VAL A 89 0.32 7.33 -2.71
N GLY A 90 0.42 6.05 -2.33
CA GLY A 90 1.40 5.60 -1.34
C GLY A 90 0.99 5.99 0.08
N GLY A 91 1.89 5.85 1.06
CA GLY A 91 1.65 6.20 2.46
C GLY A 91 1.96 5.09 3.46
N VAL A 92 1.50 5.28 4.70
CA VAL A 92 1.59 4.27 5.77
C VAL A 92 0.32 3.42 5.88
N ASP A 93 -0.80 3.92 5.36
CA ASP A 93 -2.12 3.32 5.53
C ASP A 93 -2.34 2.13 4.61
N ALA A 94 -1.99 0.97 5.13
CA ALA A 94 -2.07 -0.27 4.40
C ALA A 94 -3.44 -0.93 4.36
N SER A 95 -4.45 -0.10 4.19
CA SER A 95 -5.81 -0.51 3.87
C SER A 95 -6.05 -0.32 2.36
N SER A 96 -7.03 -1.06 1.82
CA SER A 96 -7.48 -0.96 0.42
C SER A 96 -7.99 0.43 0.02
N ALA A 97 -8.22 1.33 0.98
CA ALA A 97 -8.55 2.74 0.74
C ALA A 97 -7.36 3.68 1.00
N GLY A 98 -6.46 3.35 1.93
CA GLY A 98 -5.37 4.22 2.36
C GLY A 98 -4.30 4.49 1.30
N TYR A 99 -4.09 3.54 0.39
CA TYR A 99 -3.15 3.71 -0.72
C TYR A 99 -3.74 4.33 -1.97
N CYS A 100 -5.04 4.53 -2.02
CA CYS A 100 -5.72 4.89 -3.25
C CYS A 100 -6.07 6.38 -3.29
N PHE A 101 -5.90 6.98 -4.47
CA PHE A 101 -6.46 8.29 -4.75
C PHE A 101 -7.98 8.25 -4.59
N ARG A 102 -8.57 9.39 -4.24
CA ARG A 102 -10.02 9.50 -4.04
C ARG A 102 -10.78 8.98 -5.26
N GLY A 103 -11.76 8.11 -5.02
CA GLY A 103 -12.56 7.47 -6.06
C GLY A 103 -12.00 6.13 -6.54
N HIS A 104 -10.80 5.75 -6.10
CA HIS A 104 -10.20 4.45 -6.35
C HIS A 104 -10.19 3.58 -5.09
N HIS A 105 -10.23 2.26 -5.25
CA HIS A 105 -10.07 1.29 -4.17
C HIS A 105 -9.60 -0.07 -4.70
N GLY A 106 -9.40 -1.02 -3.78
CA GLY A 106 -9.09 -2.40 -4.12
C GLY A 106 -7.62 -2.63 -4.50
N PRO A 107 -7.30 -3.81 -5.06
CA PRO A 107 -5.95 -4.13 -5.51
C PRO A 107 -5.45 -3.13 -6.55
N LEU A 108 -4.23 -2.63 -6.35
CA LEU A 108 -3.59 -1.63 -7.23
C LEU A 108 -4.41 -0.34 -7.45
N CYS A 109 -5.46 -0.12 -6.65
CA CYS A 109 -6.38 1.00 -6.80
C CYS A 109 -7.06 1.04 -8.18
N GLU A 110 -7.26 -0.11 -8.81
CA GLU A 110 -7.86 -0.24 -10.14
C GLU A 110 -9.40 -0.43 -10.10
N LEU A 111 -10.01 -0.43 -8.91
CA LEU A 111 -11.46 -0.41 -8.78
C LEU A 111 -11.94 1.01 -8.51
N CYS A 112 -13.11 1.33 -9.05
CA CYS A 112 -13.71 2.64 -8.89
C CYS A 112 -14.82 2.59 -7.85
N HIS A 113 -14.90 3.63 -7.01
CA HIS A 113 -16.09 3.89 -6.22
C HIS A 113 -17.18 4.46 -7.13
N SER A 114 -18.43 4.04 -6.92
CA SER A 114 -19.58 4.70 -7.51
C SER A 114 -19.70 6.13 -7.02
N ASP A 115 -20.26 7.01 -7.85
CA ASP A 115 -20.60 8.37 -7.42
C ASP A 115 -21.79 8.40 -6.45
N ALA A 116 -22.05 9.59 -5.88
CA ALA A 116 -23.20 9.81 -5.00
C ALA A 116 -24.54 9.46 -5.67
N ASP A 117 -24.63 9.59 -6.99
CA ASP A 117 -25.81 9.25 -7.80
C ASP A 117 -25.87 7.75 -8.18
N GLY A 118 -24.96 6.93 -7.64
CA GLY A 118 -24.90 5.49 -7.92
C GLY A 118 -24.39 5.13 -9.32
N GLN A 119 -23.86 6.08 -10.08
CA GLN A 119 -23.33 5.84 -11.43
C GLN A 119 -22.16 4.84 -11.39
N GLU A 120 -22.23 3.85 -12.29
CA GLU A 120 -21.17 2.89 -12.48
C GLU A 120 -19.95 3.55 -13.12
N LYS A 121 -18.77 3.16 -12.65
CA LYS A 121 -17.49 3.62 -13.16
C LYS A 121 -16.61 2.45 -13.52
N TYR A 122 -15.76 2.66 -14.52
CA TYR A 122 -14.74 1.71 -14.92
C TYR A 122 -13.36 2.36 -14.85
N PHE A 123 -12.36 1.54 -14.59
CA PHE A 123 -10.96 1.96 -14.63
C PHE A 123 -10.43 1.85 -16.05
N SER A 124 -9.89 2.95 -16.57
CA SER A 124 -9.26 3.00 -17.88
C SER A 124 -7.75 2.78 -17.72
N GLN A 125 -7.25 1.70 -18.32
CA GLN A 125 -5.82 1.43 -18.41
C GLN A 125 -5.09 2.39 -19.37
N LEU A 126 -5.79 3.21 -20.14
CA LEU A 126 -5.16 4.14 -21.08
C LEU A 126 -4.67 5.42 -20.41
N ASP A 127 -5.22 5.77 -19.25
CA ASP A 127 -4.90 6.99 -18.52
C ASP A 127 -4.85 6.81 -16.99
N ALA A 128 -5.00 5.57 -16.52
CA ALA A 128 -4.94 5.15 -15.13
C ALA A 128 -5.96 5.90 -14.23
N ARG A 129 -7.18 6.09 -14.74
CA ARG A 129 -8.26 6.87 -14.10
C ARG A 129 -9.60 6.15 -14.15
N CYS A 130 -10.47 6.52 -13.21
CA CYS A 130 -11.87 6.11 -13.22
C CYS A 130 -12.71 7.04 -14.10
N HIS A 131 -13.45 6.45 -15.04
CA HIS A 131 -14.42 7.14 -15.89
C HIS A 131 -15.82 6.62 -15.62
N THR A 132 -16.82 7.48 -15.80
CA THR A 132 -18.22 7.08 -15.76
C THR A 132 -18.57 6.25 -16.98
N CYS A 133 -19.31 5.16 -16.76
CA CYS A 133 -19.96 4.46 -17.86
C CYS A 133 -20.95 5.43 -18.50
N ALA A 134 -20.76 5.76 -19.79
CA ALA A 134 -21.77 6.53 -20.49
C ALA A 134 -23.00 5.64 -20.64
N SER A 135 -24.10 5.98 -19.98
CA SER A 135 -25.39 5.31 -20.13
C SER A 135 -25.99 5.68 -21.49
N VAL A 136 -25.32 5.29 -22.59
CA VAL A 136 -25.82 5.47 -23.95
C VAL A 136 -26.59 4.22 -24.32
N TRP A 137 -27.79 4.08 -23.77
CA TRP A 137 -28.85 3.59 -24.62
C TRP A 137 -29.27 4.81 -25.43
N PRO A 138 -29.08 4.86 -26.75
CA PRO A 138 -29.91 5.76 -27.52
C PRO A 138 -31.33 5.31 -27.21
N VAL A 139 -32.07 6.11 -26.44
CA VAL A 139 -33.52 6.07 -26.52
C VAL A 139 -33.77 6.44 -27.97
N VAL A 140 -33.94 5.42 -28.82
CA VAL A 140 -34.45 5.59 -30.16
C VAL A 140 -35.86 6.13 -29.93
N GLN A 141 -35.97 7.45 -29.84
CA GLN A 141 -37.23 8.15 -29.89
C GLN A 141 -37.73 7.88 -31.31
N TRP A 142 -38.54 6.83 -31.44
CA TRP A 142 -39.36 6.59 -32.61
C TRP A 142 -40.30 7.79 -32.73
N LEU A 143 -39.87 8.82 -33.46
CA LEU A 143 -40.78 9.83 -33.95
C LEU A 143 -41.79 9.11 -34.85
N PRO A 144 -43.10 9.19 -34.58
CA PRO A 144 -44.08 8.65 -35.50
C PRO A 144 -43.98 9.44 -36.81
N VAL A 145 -43.69 8.72 -37.90
CA VAL A 145 -43.88 9.26 -39.25
C VAL A 145 -45.38 9.45 -39.43
N VAL A 146 -45.84 10.70 -39.37
CA VAL A 146 -47.19 11.05 -39.79
C VAL A 146 -47.17 11.04 -41.32
N VAL A 147 -47.84 10.04 -41.91
CA VAL A 147 -48.13 9.95 -43.36
C VAL A 147 -49.46 10.64 -43.62
#